data_AF-A0A838D4P4-F1
#
_entry.id   AF-A0A838D4P4-F1
#
_cell.length_a   1.000
_cell.length_b   1.000
_cell.length_c   1.000
_cell.angle_alpha   90.00
_cell.angle_beta   90.00
_cell.angle_gamma   90.00
#
_symmetry.space_group_name_H-M   'P 1'
#
loop_
_entity.id
_entity.type
_entity.pdbx_description
1 polymer ?
#
loop_
_entity_poly.entity_id
_entity_poly.type
_entity_poly.pdbx_seq_one_letter_code
_entity_poly.pdbx_strand_id
1 'polypeptide(L)' 'LLLASAALVRLPDAYLLQAAMPSGINALVVAHAYGLDLRVTAGAIAWTTVAAVAGGLIAAAVL' A
#
# COMPACT_ATOMS: atom_id res chain seq x y z
N LEU A 1 -6.62 11.81 -2.25
CA LEU A 1 -5.68 12.66 -3.01
C LEU A 1 -5.49 12.19 -4.44
N LEU A 2 -5.31 10.88 -4.69
CA LEU A 2 -5.03 10.34 -6.03
C LEU A 2 -6.02 10.80 -7.13
N LEU A 3 -7.33 10.85 -6.84
CA LEU A 3 -8.35 11.39 -7.75
C LEU A 3 -8.19 12.88 -8.06
N ALA A 4 -7.75 13.69 -7.08
CA ALA A 4 -7.49 15.11 -7.29
C ALA A 4 -6.20 15.31 -8.11
N SER A 5 -5.19 14.45 -7.92
CA SER A 5 -3.92 14.50 -8.65
C SER A 5 -4.07 14.16 -10.14
N ALA A 6 -4.99 13.26 -10.49
CA ALA A 6 -5.20 12.80 -11.86
C ALA A 6 -5.62 13.94 -12.82
N ALA A 7 -6.28 14.99 -12.31
CA ALA A 7 -6.65 16.16 -13.11
C ALA A 7 -5.48 17.13 -13.37
N LEU A 8 -4.41 17.04 -12.58
CA LEU A 8 -3.32 18.03 -12.55
C LEU A 8 -2.00 17.48 -13.10
N VAL A 9 -1.73 16.17 -12.95
CA VAL A 9 -0.45 15.56 -13.32
C VAL A 9 -0.66 14.18 -13.92
N ARG A 10 -0.02 13.93 -15.06
CA ARG A 10 0.04 12.59 -15.69
C ARG A 10 1.32 11.89 -15.22
N LEU A 11 1.16 10.90 -14.34
CA LEU A 11 2.28 10.08 -13.85
C LEU A 11 2.42 8.81 -14.72
N PRO A 12 3.64 8.33 -14.98
CA PRO A 12 3.85 7.02 -15.56
C PRO A 12 3.22 5.91 -14.71
N ASP A 13 2.68 4.88 -15.37
CA ASP A 13 1.92 3.79 -14.72
C ASP A 13 2.73 3.06 -13.64
N ALA A 14 4.05 2.95 -13.82
CA ALA A 14 4.95 2.33 -12.83
C ALA A 14 4.89 3.02 -11.46
N TYR A 15 4.73 4.35 -11.42
CA TYR A 15 4.61 5.08 -10.15
C TYR A 15 3.26 4.88 -9.50
N LEU A 16 2.19 4.73 -10.30
CA LEU A 16 0.86 4.41 -9.79
C LEU A 16 0.82 3.00 -9.21
N LEU A 17 1.47 2.05 -9.89
CA LEU A 17 1.63 0.68 -9.41
C LEU A 17 2.40 0.65 -8.09
N GLN A 18 3.52 1.37 -8.00
CA GLN A 18 4.31 1.46 -6.78
C GLN A 18 3.54 2.09 -5.62
N ALA A 19 2.71 3.11 -5.89
CA ALA A 19 1.87 3.75 -4.87
C ALA A 19 0.74 2.84 -4.37
N ALA A 20 0.30 1.88 -5.18
CA ALA A 20 -0.70 0.89 -4.79
C ALA A 20 -0.12 -0.29 -3.98
N MET A 21 1.21 -0.37 -3.83
CA MET A 21 1.86 -1.45 -3.10
C MET A 21 1.49 -1.43 -1.60
N PRO A 22 1.41 -2.61 -0.96
CA PRO A 22 1.13 -2.70 0.46
C PRO A 22 2.27 -2.13 1.32
N SER A 23 1.97 -1.83 2.58
CA SER A 23 2.97 -1.34 3.54
C SER A 23 4.07 -2.37 3.78
N GLY A 24 5.32 -1.94 3.73
CA GLY A 24 6.48 -2.80 3.94
C GLY A 24 6.74 -3.15 5.42
N ILE A 25 7.46 -4.26 5.65
CA ILE A 25 7.84 -4.71 7.00
C ILE A 25 8.82 -3.76 7.70
N ASN A 26 9.54 -2.94 6.93
CA ASN A 26 10.43 -1.89 7.43
C ASN A 26 9.70 -0.89 8.35
N ALA A 27 8.39 -0.72 8.22
CA ALA A 27 7.58 0.09 9.13
C ALA A 27 7.63 -0.40 10.59
N LEU A 28 7.85 -1.70 10.84
CA LEU A 28 8.01 -2.23 12.20
C LEU A 28 9.30 -1.75 12.87
N VAL A 29 10.38 -1.59 12.10
CA VAL A 29 11.65 -1.07 12.63
C VAL A 29 11.47 0.38 13.07
N VAL A 30 10.80 1.20 12.25
CA VAL A 30 10.45 2.59 12.58
C VAL A 30 9.54 2.62 13.81
N ALA A 31 8.50 1.79 13.84
CA ALA A 31 7.58 1.73 14.97
C ALA A 31 8.30 1.35 16.27
N HIS A 32 9.22 0.39 16.23
CA HIS A 32 10.03 0.03 17.39
C HIS A 32 10.97 1.17 17.82
N ALA A 33 11.67 1.79 16.88
CA ALA A 33 12.62 2.86 17.17
C ALA A 33 11.97 4.11 17.79
N TYR A 34 10.74 4.43 17.40
CA TYR A 34 9.99 5.59 17.90
C TYR A 34 8.96 5.25 18.99
N GLY A 35 8.92 4.00 19.47
CA GLY A 35 7.97 3.58 20.52
C GLY A 35 6.51 3.62 20.09
N LEU A 36 6.22 3.45 18.80
CA LEU A 36 4.85 3.35 18.25
C LEU A 36 4.25 1.95 18.52
N ASP A 37 2.92 1.86 18.43
CA ASP A 37 2.19 0.60 18.66
C ASP A 37 2.46 -0.43 17.53
N LEU A 38 3.26 -1.44 17.86
CA LEU A 38 3.61 -2.53 16.95
C LEU A 38 2.41 -3.37 16.51
N ARG A 39 1.37 -3.50 17.33
CA ARG A 39 0.17 -4.26 16.98
C ARG A 39 -0.62 -3.55 15.88
N VAL A 40 -0.74 -2.23 15.98
CA VAL A 40 -1.38 -1.42 14.93
C VAL A 40 -0.53 -1.43 13.65
N THR A 41 0.79 -1.25 13.76
CA THR A 41 1.67 -1.30 12.59
C THR A 41 1.63 -2.66 11.89
N ALA A 42 1.73 -3.77 12.64
CA ALA A 42 1.62 -5.12 12.08
C ALA A 42 0.23 -5.36 11.46
N GLY A 43 -0.84 -4.89 12.09
CA GLY A 43 -2.20 -4.96 11.56
C GLY A 43 -2.35 -4.20 10.25
N ALA A 44 -1.77 -3.00 10.14
CA ALA A 44 -1.78 -2.22 8.91
C ALA A 44 -1.04 -2.93 7.76
N ILE A 45 0.12 -3.53 8.06
CA ILE A 45 0.87 -4.34 7.08
C ILE A 45 0.02 -5.53 6.60
N ALA A 46 -0.57 -6.28 7.52
CA ALA A 46 -1.41 -7.43 7.19
C ALA A 46 -2.60 -7.03 6.31
N TRP A 47 -3.38 -6.02 6.72
CA TRP A 47 -4.59 -5.60 6.00
C TRP A 47 -4.29 -4.97 4.64
N THR A 48 -3.23 -4.17 4.52
CA THR A 48 -2.84 -3.61 3.21
C THR A 48 -2.35 -4.70 2.25
N THR A 49 -1.65 -5.72 2.76
CA THR A 49 -1.25 -6.89 1.95
C THR A 49 -2.46 -7.69 1.49
N VAL A 50 -3.43 -7.95 2.38
CA VAL A 50 -4.70 -8.60 2.02
C VAL A 50 -5.43 -7.83 0.92
N ALA A 51 -5.50 -6.49 1.03
CA ALA A 51 -6.12 -5.65 0.01
C ALA A 51 -5.40 -5.76 -1.35
N ALA A 52 -4.06 -5.76 -1.36
CA ALA A 52 -3.26 -5.91 -2.58
C ALA A 52 -3.47 -7.29 -3.22
N VAL A 53 -3.48 -8.37 -2.43
CA VAL A 53 -3.75 -9.74 -2.92
C VAL A 53 -5.16 -9.85 -3.49
N ALA A 54 -6.17 -9.29 -2.80
CA ALA A 54 -7.53 -9.28 -3.29
C ALA A 54 -7.65 -8.54 -4.63
N GLY A 55 -6.99 -7.37 -4.76
CA GLY A 55 -6.93 -6.63 -6.02
C GLY A 55 -6.26 -7.43 -7.14
N GLY A 56 -5.15 -8.11 -6.84
CA GLY A 56 -4.47 -9.00 -7.80
C GLY A 56 -5.32 -10.18 -8.24
N LEU A 57 -6.07 -10.81 -7.32
CA LEU A 57 -7.01 -11.89 -7.65
C LEU A 57 -8.14 -11.40 -8.55
N ILE A 58 -8.70 -10.22 -8.28
CA ILE A 58 -9.73 -9.61 -9.12
C ILE A 58 -9.17 -9.33 -10.52
N ALA A 59 -7.98 -8.74 -10.61
CA ALA A 59 -7.34 -8.47 -11.90
C ALA A 59 -7.08 -9.76 -12.70
N ALA A 60 -6.60 -10.82 -12.03
CA ALA A 60 -6.37 -12.12 -12.64
C ALA A 60 -7.66 -12.85 -13.08
N ALA A 61 -8.81 -12.52 -12.50
CA ALA A 61 -10.09 -13.09 -12.90
C ALA A 61 -10.71 -12.41 -14.13
N VAL A 62 -10.24 -11.20 -14.48
CA VAL A 62 -10.78 -10.38 -15.58
C VAL A 62 -9.88 -10.38 -16.82
N LEU A 63 -8.58 -10.63 -16.64
CA LEU A 63 -7.58 -10.80 -17.70
C LEU A 63 -7.48 -12.26 -18.15
#